data_AF-A0A953DHN8-F1
#
_entry.id   AF-A0A953DHN8-F1
#
_cell.length_a   1.000
_cell.length_b   1.000
_cell.length_c   1.000
_cell.angle_alpha   90.00
_cell.angle_beta   90.00
_cell.angle_gamma   90.00
#
_symmetry.space_group_name_H-M   'P 1'
#
loop_
_entity.id
_entity.type
_entity.pdbx_description
1 polymer ?
#
loop_
_entity_poly.entity_id
_entity_poly.type
_entity_poly.pdbx_seq_one_letter_code
_entity_poly.pdbx_strand_id
1 'polypeptide(L)'
;GGIGALGAAGFGKGAKVRGTVTRASARQVAASGSIDRDAVAKVINSHFQEVRACYERALLKDPGLSGKAVLEWSISTSGIVTTARTKSSSLRNNEVESCILRAIKSWRFPHAKGGTVIITYPFLFNSVGY
;
A
#
# COMPACT_ATOMS: atom_id res chain seq x y z
N GLY A 1 -15.76 -10.12 45.99
CA GLY A 1 -16.54 -8.88 45.86
C GLY A 1 -16.15 -8.24 44.56
N GLY A 2 -17.06 -8.21 43.59
CA GLY A 2 -16.83 -7.60 42.29
C GLY A 2 -17.45 -6.20 42.18
N ILE A 3 -17.08 -5.58 41.06
CA ILE A 3 -17.79 -4.61 40.20
C ILE A 3 -17.93 -3.13 40.59
N GLY A 4 -17.71 -2.30 39.56
CA GLY A 4 -18.02 -0.87 39.43
C GLY A 4 -17.08 -0.23 38.40
N ALA A 5 -17.20 -0.46 37.08
CA ALA A 5 -18.19 0.01 36.10
C ALA A 5 -17.98 1.47 35.62
N LEU A 6 -18.34 1.69 34.34
CA LEU A 6 -18.50 2.93 33.55
C LEU A 6 -17.30 3.25 32.61
N GLY A 7 -17.45 3.34 31.28
CA GLY A 7 -18.66 3.44 30.47
C GLY A 7 -18.36 3.32 28.96
N ALA A 8 -19.45 3.15 28.21
CA ALA A 8 -19.53 2.67 26.83
C ALA A 8 -19.38 3.77 25.77
N ALA A 9 -18.93 3.38 24.58
CA ALA A 9 -19.40 3.92 23.32
C ALA A 9 -19.43 2.79 22.28
N GLY A 10 -20.63 2.33 21.95
CA GLY A 10 -20.86 1.26 20.98
C GLY A 10 -20.68 1.74 19.54
N PHE A 11 -20.01 0.92 18.74
CA PHE A 11 -20.11 0.93 17.28
C PHE A 11 -20.40 -0.51 16.83
N GLY A 12 -21.33 -0.64 15.90
CA GLY A 12 -22.06 -1.86 15.57
C GLY A 12 -21.20 -3.08 15.21
N LYS A 13 -21.84 -4.25 15.35
CA LYS A 13 -21.41 -5.53 14.77
C LYS A 13 -21.26 -5.39 13.25
N GLY A 14 -20.10 -4.94 12.78
CA GLY A 14 -19.61 -5.13 11.43
C GLY A 14 -18.59 -6.26 11.45
N ALA A 15 -18.69 -7.20 10.51
CA ALA A 15 -17.71 -8.26 10.32
C ALA A 15 -16.30 -7.63 10.31
N LYS A 16 -15.39 -8.14 11.15
CA LYS A 16 -13.99 -7.70 11.20
C LYS A 16 -13.27 -8.22 9.95
N VAL A 17 -13.48 -7.56 8.82
CA VAL A 17 -12.75 -7.91 7.60
C VAL A 17 -11.34 -7.38 7.73
N ARG A 18 -10.36 -8.27 7.94
CA ARG A 18 -8.93 -7.94 7.99
C ARG A 18 -8.28 -8.39 6.68
N GLY A 19 -7.83 -7.43 5.88
CA GLY A 19 -7.00 -7.72 4.71
C GLY A 19 -5.54 -7.93 5.11
N THR A 20 -4.92 -9.01 4.62
CA THR A 20 -3.46 -9.19 4.74
C THR A 20 -2.81 -8.77 3.44
N VAL A 21 -1.92 -7.77 3.52
CA VAL A 21 -1.10 -7.38 2.38
C VAL A 21 0.29 -7.99 2.59
N THR A 22 0.77 -8.75 1.61
CA THR A 22 2.12 -9.33 1.62
C THR A 22 2.99 -8.71 0.53
N ARG A 23 4.28 -8.63 0.81
CA ARG A 23 5.29 -7.94 0.01
C ARG A 23 6.04 -8.98 -0.84
N ALA A 24 6.25 -8.73 -2.12
CA ALA A 24 7.26 -9.47 -2.91
C ALA A 24 8.52 -8.60 -3.13
N SER A 25 9.65 -9.22 -3.49
CA SER A 25 10.92 -8.53 -3.65
C SER A 25 10.88 -7.47 -4.75
N ALA A 26 11.31 -6.24 -4.43
CA ALA A 26 11.34 -5.13 -5.37
C ALA A 26 12.45 -5.35 -6.41
N ARG A 27 12.11 -5.28 -7.71
CA ARG A 27 13.08 -5.24 -8.81
C ARG A 27 13.26 -3.80 -9.26
N GLN A 28 14.48 -3.26 -9.15
CA GLN A 28 14.86 -2.02 -9.84
C GLN A 28 14.98 -2.32 -11.34
N VAL A 29 14.12 -1.72 -12.16
CA VAL A 29 14.20 -1.84 -13.62
C VAL A 29 14.43 -0.43 -14.15
N ALA A 30 15.64 -0.21 -14.66
CA ALA A 30 16.13 1.02 -15.30
C ALA A 30 15.97 2.31 -14.46
N ALA A 31 17.03 2.68 -13.76
CA ALA A 31 17.18 4.00 -13.16
C ALA A 31 18.58 4.54 -13.46
N SER A 32 18.67 5.77 -13.95
CA SER A 32 19.94 6.51 -14.08
C SER A 32 20.49 6.97 -12.73
N GLY A 33 19.68 6.84 -11.67
CA GLY A 33 20.04 7.17 -10.30
C GLY A 33 20.04 5.96 -9.35
N SER A 34 20.64 6.15 -8.18
CA SER A 34 20.62 5.21 -7.07
C SER A 34 19.90 5.80 -5.87
N ILE A 35 19.10 4.98 -5.21
CA ILE A 35 18.43 5.30 -3.96
C ILE A 35 18.63 4.11 -3.03
N ASP A 36 18.81 4.39 -1.75
CA ASP A 36 19.01 3.35 -0.75
C ASP A 36 17.75 2.47 -0.67
N ARG A 37 17.93 1.16 -0.92
CA ARG A 37 16.80 0.22 -1.00
C ARG A 37 16.12 0.03 0.35
N ASP A 38 16.89 0.03 1.44
CA ASP A 38 16.36 -0.09 2.80
C ASP A 38 15.54 1.14 3.18
N ALA A 39 15.99 2.34 2.81
CA ALA A 39 15.26 3.57 3.04
C ALA A 39 13.96 3.63 2.21
N VAL A 40 13.98 3.18 0.95
CA VAL A 40 12.75 3.00 0.14
C VAL A 40 11.80 2.00 0.81
N ALA A 41 12.32 0.84 1.23
CA ALA A 41 11.51 -0.16 1.91
C ALA A 41 10.91 0.38 3.21
N LYS A 42 11.66 1.19 3.97
CA LYS A 42 11.19 1.82 5.21
C LYS A 42 10.01 2.78 4.95
N VAL A 43 10.08 3.61 3.91
CA VAL A 43 8.98 4.49 3.50
C VAL A 43 7.75 3.67 3.08
N ILE A 44 7.94 2.64 2.26
CA ILE A 44 6.83 1.75 1.86
C ILE A 44 6.17 1.11 3.10
N ASN A 45 6.97 0.71 4.09
CA ASN A 45 6.47 0.08 5.31
C ASN A 45 5.74 1.06 6.23
N SER A 46 6.23 2.31 6.36
CA SER A 46 5.56 3.31 7.20
C SER A 46 4.20 3.70 6.64
N HIS A 47 4.05 3.68 5.32
CA HIS A 47 2.79 3.98 4.64
C HIS A 47 1.94 2.73 4.32
N PHE A 48 2.35 1.55 4.79
CA PHE A 48 1.66 0.30 4.48
C PHE A 48 0.20 0.28 4.97
N GLN A 49 -0.09 1.01 6.04
CA GLN A 49 -1.45 1.15 6.57
C GLN A 49 -2.38 1.88 5.59
N GLU A 50 -1.88 2.83 4.79
CA GLU A 50 -2.69 3.51 3.78
C GLU A 50 -3.11 2.56 2.66
N VAL A 51 -2.17 1.72 2.20
CA VAL A 51 -2.43 0.66 1.21
C VAL A 51 -3.47 -0.32 1.74
N ARG A 52 -3.33 -0.73 3.01
CA ARG A 52 -4.28 -1.60 3.68
C ARG A 52 -5.66 -0.95 3.78
N ALA A 53 -5.76 0.33 4.14
CA ALA A 53 -7.03 1.05 4.22
C ALA A 53 -7.73 1.18 2.85
N CYS A 54 -6.97 1.31 1.76
CA CYS A 54 -7.53 1.24 0.40
C CYS A 54 -8.19 -0.12 0.14
N TYR A 55 -7.53 -1.19 0.54
CA TYR A 55 -8.01 -2.56 0.33
C TYR A 55 -9.19 -2.92 1.26
N GLU A 56 -9.11 -2.59 2.56
CA GLU A 56 -10.17 -2.86 3.53
C GLU A 56 -11.50 -2.20 3.14
N ARG A 57 -11.47 -0.99 2.56
CA ARG A 57 -12.67 -0.34 2.04
C ARG A 57 -13.32 -1.12 0.88
N ALA A 58 -12.52 -1.73 0.01
CA ALA A 58 -13.05 -2.56 -1.05
C ALA A 58 -13.55 -3.90 -0.52
N LEU A 59 -12.90 -4.45 0.51
CA LEU A 59 -13.36 -5.67 1.18
C LEU A 59 -14.74 -5.54 1.85
N LEU A 60 -15.14 -4.33 2.25
CA LEU A 60 -16.51 -4.08 2.73
C LEU A 60 -17.57 -4.31 1.63
N LYS A 61 -17.20 -4.14 0.36
CA LYS A 61 -18.08 -4.37 -0.80
C LYS A 61 -17.94 -5.78 -1.37
N ASP A 62 -16.70 -6.27 -1.41
CA ASP A 62 -16.35 -7.59 -1.92
C ASP A 62 -15.40 -8.31 -0.95
N PRO A 63 -15.93 -9.09 0.01
CA PRO A 63 -15.14 -9.80 1.00
C PRO A 63 -14.22 -10.89 0.42
N GLY A 64 -14.48 -11.34 -0.82
CA GLY A 64 -13.68 -12.34 -1.53
C GLY A 64 -12.51 -11.75 -2.31
N LEU A 65 -12.43 -10.41 -2.39
CA LEU A 65 -11.45 -9.72 -3.22
C LEU A 65 -10.03 -10.13 -2.81
N SER A 66 -9.31 -10.76 -3.73
CA SER A 66 -7.94 -11.21 -3.53
C SER A 66 -7.18 -11.16 -4.86
N GLY A 67 -5.85 -11.09 -4.79
CA GLY A 67 -5.02 -11.04 -5.98
C GLY A 67 -3.72 -10.26 -5.76
N LYS A 68 -3.17 -9.74 -6.84
CA LYS A 68 -1.89 -9.03 -6.86
C LYS A 68 -2.03 -7.76 -7.69
N ALA A 69 -1.48 -6.65 -7.20
CA ALA A 69 -1.26 -5.45 -8.01
C ALA A 69 0.23 -5.12 -8.04
N VAL A 70 0.81 -5.09 -9.23
CA VAL A 70 2.17 -4.61 -9.47
C VAL A 70 2.09 -3.14 -9.82
N LEU A 71 2.55 -2.30 -8.92
CA LEU A 71 2.57 -0.85 -9.11
C LEU A 71 3.97 -0.40 -9.47
N GLU A 72 4.05 0.64 -10.28
CA GLU A 72 5.31 1.24 -10.71
C GLU A 72 5.22 2.76 -10.55
N TRP A 73 6.24 3.36 -9.95
CA TRP A 73 6.32 4.81 -9.78
C TRP A 73 7.74 5.32 -9.94
N SER A 74 7.85 6.58 -10.32
CA SER A 74 9.12 7.28 -10.49
C SER A 74 9.34 8.28 -9.36
N ILE A 75 10.53 8.25 -8.77
CA ILE A 75 10.98 9.12 -7.68
C ILE A 75 12.01 10.10 -8.27
N SER A 76 11.76 11.41 -8.14
CA SER A 76 12.70 12.45 -8.53
C SER A 76 13.97 12.46 -7.65
N THR A 77 14.98 13.21 -8.07
CA THR A 77 16.18 13.47 -7.24
C THR A 77 15.85 14.12 -5.89
N SER A 78 14.76 14.88 -5.81
CA SER A 78 14.24 15.48 -4.57
C SER A 78 13.43 14.51 -3.69
N GLY A 79 13.28 13.24 -4.08
CA GLY A 79 12.53 12.25 -3.30
C GLY A 79 11.00 12.35 -3.45
N ILE A 80 10.52 13.10 -4.44
CA ILE A 80 9.09 13.26 -4.72
C ILE A 80 8.67 12.25 -5.78
N VAL A 81 7.49 11.63 -5.61
CA VAL A 81 6.92 10.78 -6.63
C VAL A 81 6.36 11.63 -7.77
N THR A 82 6.91 11.48 -8.97
CA THR A 82 6.50 12.27 -10.16
C THR A 82 5.43 11.55 -10.98
N THR A 83 5.52 10.23 -11.08
CA THR A 83 4.54 9.38 -11.78
C THR A 83 4.26 8.14 -10.97
N ALA A 84 3.03 7.64 -11.02
CA ALA A 84 2.63 6.38 -10.42
C ALA A 84 1.57 5.73 -11.31
N ARG A 85 1.73 4.43 -11.62
CA ARG A 85 0.85 3.66 -12.51
C ARG A 85 0.76 2.20 -12.07
N THR A 86 -0.35 1.55 -12.43
CA THR A 86 -0.45 0.09 -12.35
C THR A 86 0.28 -0.51 -13.56
N LYS A 87 1.27 -1.37 -13.30
CA LYS A 87 1.98 -2.11 -14.35
C LYS A 87 1.23 -3.39 -14.74
N SER A 88 0.70 -4.09 -13.76
CA SER A 88 -0.19 -5.24 -13.96
C SER A 88 -1.02 -5.49 -12.72
N SER A 89 -2.24 -6.00 -12.87
CA SER A 89 -3.12 -6.30 -11.74
C SER A 89 -3.97 -7.53 -12.03
N SER A 90 -3.91 -8.50 -11.13
CA SER A 90 -4.88 -9.60 -11.05
C SER A 90 -5.99 -9.31 -10.04
N LEU A 91 -5.86 -8.27 -9.22
CA LEU A 91 -6.92 -7.79 -8.33
C LEU A 91 -8.11 -7.24 -9.11
N ARG A 92 -7.85 -6.66 -10.29
CA ARG A 92 -8.85 -6.09 -11.22
C ARG A 92 -9.84 -5.13 -10.55
N ASN A 93 -9.37 -4.38 -9.54
CA ASN A 93 -10.19 -3.45 -8.79
C ASN A 93 -9.61 -2.04 -8.90
N ASN A 94 -10.18 -1.26 -9.82
CA ASN A 94 -9.75 0.11 -10.11
C ASN A 94 -9.88 1.05 -8.91
N GLU A 95 -10.83 0.81 -8.00
CA GLU A 95 -11.03 1.63 -6.80
C GLU A 95 -9.84 1.47 -5.83
N VAL A 96 -9.41 0.22 -5.60
CA VAL A 96 -8.24 -0.09 -4.77
C VAL A 96 -6.97 0.45 -5.43
N GLU A 97 -6.76 0.16 -6.71
CA GLU A 97 -5.57 0.60 -7.44
C GLU A 97 -5.45 2.12 -7.44
N SER A 98 -6.51 2.84 -7.79
CA SER A 98 -6.51 4.32 -7.83
C SER A 98 -6.35 4.94 -6.44
N CYS A 99 -6.86 4.28 -5.40
CA CYS A 99 -6.62 4.69 -4.02
C CYS A 99 -5.14 4.58 -3.64
N ILE A 100 -4.51 3.45 -3.95
CA ILE A 100 -3.11 3.22 -3.62
C ILE A 100 -2.20 4.14 -4.43
N LEU A 101 -2.48 4.35 -5.72
CA LEU A 101 -1.71 5.26 -6.55
C LEU A 101 -1.75 6.71 -6.02
N ARG A 102 -2.89 7.15 -5.48
CA ARG A 102 -2.99 8.47 -4.83
C ARG A 102 -2.18 8.53 -3.53
N ALA A 103 -2.22 7.47 -2.72
CA ALA A 103 -1.39 7.37 -1.52
C ALA A 103 0.11 7.47 -1.89
N ILE A 104 0.57 6.64 -2.83
CA ILE A 104 1.97 6.62 -3.30
C ILE A 104 2.43 8.00 -3.76
N LYS A 105 1.59 8.75 -4.51
CA LYS A 105 1.92 10.11 -4.95
C LYS A 105 2.16 11.10 -3.80
N SER A 106 1.62 10.84 -2.63
CA SER A 106 1.81 11.68 -1.44
C SER A 106 3.05 11.31 -0.62
N TRP A 107 3.66 10.15 -0.87
CA TRP A 107 4.79 9.67 -0.09
C TRP A 107 6.07 10.46 -0.39
N ARG A 108 6.87 10.64 0.65
CA ARG A 108 8.19 11.29 0.59
C ARG A 108 9.27 10.22 0.70
N PHE A 109 10.05 10.07 -0.36
CA PHE A 109 11.22 9.20 -0.40
C PHE A 109 12.50 9.97 -0.09
N PRO A 110 13.58 9.29 0.32
CA PRO A 110 14.89 9.93 0.42
C PRO A 110 15.36 10.40 -0.94
N HIS A 111 16.29 11.36 -0.95
CA HIS A 111 16.84 11.93 -2.18
C HIS A 111 17.57 10.85 -2.99
N ALA A 112 17.23 10.75 -4.27
CA ALA A 112 17.93 9.88 -5.19
C ALA A 112 19.21 10.56 -5.71
N LYS A 113 20.30 9.79 -5.81
CA LYS A 113 21.59 10.25 -6.35
C LYS A 113 21.66 9.98 -7.85
N GLY A 114 22.20 10.90 -8.63
CA GLY A 114 22.48 10.71 -10.06
C GLY A 114 21.29 10.88 -11.02
N GLY A 115 20.04 10.65 -10.56
CA GLY A 115 18.87 10.84 -11.41
C GLY A 115 17.57 10.29 -10.81
N THR A 116 16.51 10.29 -11.63
CA THR A 116 15.22 9.70 -11.28
C THR A 116 15.33 8.19 -11.12
N VAL A 117 14.63 7.65 -10.12
CA VAL A 117 14.59 6.20 -9.85
C VAL A 117 13.19 5.66 -10.09
N ILE A 118 13.09 4.57 -10.84
CA ILE A 118 11.84 3.85 -11.06
C ILE A 118 11.77 2.66 -10.10
N ILE A 119 10.70 2.60 -9.31
CA ILE A 119 10.42 1.51 -8.38
C ILE A 119 9.25 0.71 -8.94
N THR A 120 9.43 -0.60 -9.09
CA THR A 120 8.34 -1.55 -9.34
C THR A 120 8.12 -2.39 -8.09
N TYR A 121 6.91 -2.34 -7.54
CA TYR A 121 6.55 -3.02 -6.30
C TYR A 121 5.25 -3.83 -6.41
N PRO A 122 5.32 -5.16 -6.18
CA PRO A 122 4.13 -5.99 -6.10
C PRO A 122 3.51 -5.96 -4.69
N PHE A 123 2.24 -5.57 -4.63
CA PHE A 123 1.37 -5.74 -3.47
C PHE A 123 0.51 -6.99 -3.67
N LEU A 124 0.56 -7.91 -2.72
CA LEU A 124 -0.29 -9.10 -2.66
C LEU A 124 -1.44 -8.81 -1.71
N PHE A 125 -2.67 -9.11 -2.12
CA PHE A 125 -3.89 -8.85 -1.37
C PHE A 125 -4.60 -10.17 -1.12
N ASN A 126 -4.71 -10.55 0.15
CA ASN A 126 -5.42 -11.75 0.56
C ASN A 126 -6.55 -11.37 1.53
N SER A 127 -7.75 -11.89 1.27
CA SER A 127 -8.84 -11.85 2.23
C SER A 127 -8.59 -12.94 3.27
N VAL A 128 -8.50 -12.56 4.54
CA VAL A 128 -8.53 -13.54 5.64
C VAL A 128 -9.98 -13.64 6.07
N GLY A 129 -10.72 -14.58 5.48
CA GLY A 129 -12.06 -14.92 5.93
C GLY A 129 -11.98 -15.57 7.33
N TYR A 130 -12.84 -15.10 8.25
CA TYR A 130 -13.15 -15.77 9.51
C TYR A 130 -14.64 -16.09 9.54
#